data_AF-A0A7S1TR68-F1
#
_entry.id   AF-A0A7S1TR68-F1
#
_cell.length_a   1.000
_cell.length_b   1.000
_cell.length_c   1.000
_cell.angle_alpha   90.00
_cell.angle_beta   90.00
_cell.angle_gamma   90.00
#
_symmetry.space_group_name_H-M   'P 1'
#
loop_
_entity.id
_entity.type
_entity.pdbx_description
1 polymer ?
#
loop_
_entity_poly.entity_id
_entity_poly.type
_entity_poly.pdbx_seq_one_letter_code
_entity_poly.pdbx_strand_id
1 'polypeptide(L)'
;AALALAAPPASPLALLRTALLDPAALAGSYLPGMPEDVLKMAQEAMGGRWYRCPNGHPYYVDMCGRPTELLQCAECGQPIGGTDHNLLADNVDIGDVGDRLYQTTTVEDTSERGYCLRCAADESAANPYPTARKLGPLATRGSRLLLNAALAMSAAAR
;
A
#
# COMPACT_ATOMS: atom_id res chain seq x y z
N ALA A 1 -6.09 -27.70 7.96
CA ALA A 1 -5.08 -27.73 9.04
C ALA A 1 -3.93 -28.69 8.73
N ALA A 2 -4.19 -30.00 8.56
CA ALA A 2 -3.13 -31.00 8.30
C ALA A 2 -2.21 -30.65 7.11
N LEU A 3 -2.77 -30.17 6.00
CA LEU A 3 -1.99 -29.78 4.82
C LEU A 3 -1.07 -28.57 5.07
N ALA A 4 -1.50 -27.61 5.91
CA ALA A 4 -0.69 -26.45 6.27
C ALA A 4 0.43 -26.84 7.26
N LEU A 5 0.14 -27.73 8.22
CA LEU A 5 1.12 -28.23 9.18
C LEU A 5 2.26 -29.01 8.50
N ALA A 6 1.92 -29.80 7.48
CA ALA A 6 2.86 -30.57 6.67
C ALA A 6 3.54 -29.76 5.56
N ALA A 7 3.23 -28.47 5.42
CA ALA A 7 3.69 -27.68 4.30
C ALA A 7 5.19 -27.32 4.42
N PRO A 8 6.00 -27.49 3.36
CA PRO A 8 7.40 -27.10 3.38
C PRO A 8 7.55 -25.57 3.46
N PRO A 9 8.69 -25.05 3.96
CA PRO A 9 8.89 -23.61 4.17
C PRO A 9 8.84 -22.77 2.88
N ALA A 10 9.14 -23.36 1.73
CA ALA A 10 9.02 -22.69 0.43
C ALA A 10 7.59 -22.68 -0.14
N SER A 11 6.63 -23.35 0.52
CA SER A 11 5.26 -23.41 0.03
C SER A 11 4.48 -22.12 0.33
N PRO A 12 3.48 -21.78 -0.49
CA PRO A 12 2.58 -20.66 -0.19
C PRO A 12 1.76 -20.89 1.10
N LEU A 13 1.68 -22.12 1.61
CA LEU A 13 1.01 -22.45 2.87
C LEU A 13 1.92 -22.25 4.10
N ALA A 14 3.20 -21.93 3.92
CA ALA A 14 4.13 -21.67 5.01
C ALA A 14 3.64 -20.56 5.95
N LEU A 15 3.00 -19.52 5.40
CA LEU A 15 2.38 -18.47 6.21
C LEU A 15 1.32 -19.03 7.17
N LEU A 16 0.42 -19.89 6.69
CA LEU A 16 -0.63 -20.49 7.52
C LEU A 16 -0.06 -21.45 8.56
N ARG A 17 1.05 -22.13 8.23
CA ARG A 17 1.80 -22.96 9.19
C ARG A 17 2.36 -22.11 10.33
N THR A 18 3.02 -21.00 10.00
CA THR A 18 3.56 -20.06 11.00
C THR A 18 2.43 -19.45 11.83
N ALA A 19 1.32 -19.04 11.20
CA ALA A 19 0.15 -18.52 11.92
C ALA A 19 -0.43 -19.52 12.93
N LEU A 20 -0.36 -20.83 12.63
CA LEU A 20 -0.83 -21.89 13.53
C LEU A 20 0.12 -22.14 14.70
N LEU A 21 1.42 -22.24 14.42
CA LEU A 21 2.42 -22.74 15.37
C LEU A 21 3.12 -21.62 16.15
N ASP A 22 3.37 -20.48 15.52
CA ASP A 22 4.06 -19.33 16.10
C ASP A 22 3.53 -17.99 15.53
N PRO A 23 2.33 -17.56 15.94
CA PRO A 23 1.76 -16.29 15.49
C PRO A 23 2.58 -15.06 15.90
N ALA A 24 3.43 -15.15 16.94
CA ALA A 24 4.24 -14.03 17.39
C ALA A 24 5.32 -13.66 16.36
N ALA A 25 5.85 -14.64 15.64
CA ALA A 25 6.78 -14.42 14.54
C ALA A 25 6.17 -13.64 13.34
N LEU A 26 4.84 -13.51 13.27
CA LEU A 26 4.15 -12.73 12.24
C LEU A 26 3.98 -11.26 12.60
N ALA A 27 4.34 -10.84 13.82
CA ALA A 27 4.26 -9.44 14.21
C ALA A 27 5.14 -8.56 13.30
N GLY A 28 4.54 -7.50 12.75
CA GLY A 28 5.24 -6.61 11.82
C GLY A 28 5.53 -7.20 10.43
N SER A 29 4.95 -8.35 10.08
CA SER A 29 5.04 -8.92 8.73
C SER A 29 3.95 -8.37 7.80
N TYR A 30 4.05 -8.67 6.50
CA TYR A 30 3.00 -8.42 5.52
C TYR A 30 2.09 -9.65 5.36
N LEU A 31 0.80 -9.48 5.62
CA LEU A 31 -0.23 -10.50 5.63
C LEU A 31 -1.22 -10.25 4.49
N PRO A 32 -1.85 -11.30 3.95
CA PRO A 32 -2.90 -11.16 2.95
C PRO A 32 -4.03 -10.23 3.41
N GLY A 33 -4.42 -9.31 2.53
CA GLY A 33 -5.54 -8.37 2.76
C GLY A 33 -5.17 -7.08 3.48
N MET A 34 -3.88 -6.80 3.70
CA MET A 34 -3.42 -5.48 4.13
C MET A 34 -3.69 -4.39 3.08
N PRO A 35 -3.88 -3.13 3.52
CA PRO A 35 -4.00 -2.00 2.61
C PRO A 35 -2.71 -1.82 1.80
N GLU A 36 -2.86 -1.31 0.58
CA GLU A 36 -1.74 -0.90 -0.26
C GLU A 36 -1.46 0.59 -0.05
N ASP A 37 -0.19 0.95 -0.15
CA ASP A 37 0.22 2.34 -0.32
C ASP A 37 -0.29 2.87 -1.67
N VAL A 38 -1.31 3.73 -1.61
CA VAL A 38 -1.97 4.30 -2.79
C VAL A 38 -1.00 5.12 -3.63
N LEU A 39 -0.05 5.83 -3.01
CA LEU A 39 0.95 6.62 -3.72
C LEU A 39 1.90 5.69 -4.48
N LYS A 40 2.37 4.63 -3.82
CA LYS A 40 3.24 3.64 -4.48
C LYS A 40 2.54 2.98 -5.66
N MET A 41 1.30 2.54 -5.46
CA MET A 41 0.47 1.94 -6.51
C MET A 41 0.29 2.91 -7.69
N ALA A 42 -0.05 4.17 -7.43
CA ALA A 42 -0.25 5.17 -8.46
C ALA A 42 1.05 5.48 -9.22
N GLN A 43 2.19 5.53 -8.52
CA GLN A 43 3.51 5.72 -9.13
C GLN A 43 3.88 4.55 -10.04
N GLU A 44 3.59 3.31 -9.65
CA GLU A 44 3.83 2.14 -10.51
C GLU A 44 2.95 2.13 -11.76
N ALA A 45 1.72 2.65 -11.65
CA ALA A 45 0.78 2.71 -12.76
C ALA A 45 1.07 3.86 -13.74
N MET A 46 1.40 5.05 -13.23
CA MET A 46 1.57 6.26 -14.04
C MET A 46 3.03 6.57 -14.39
N GLY A 47 3.98 6.09 -13.60
CA GLY A 47 5.39 6.45 -13.73
C GLY A 47 5.65 7.93 -13.42
N GLY A 48 6.53 8.54 -14.22
CA GLY A 48 6.89 9.96 -14.16
C GLY A 48 7.40 10.44 -12.79
N ARG A 49 7.24 11.73 -12.52
CA ARG A 49 7.84 12.39 -11.36
C ARG A 49 6.76 12.90 -10.41
N TRP A 50 7.01 12.71 -9.13
CA TRP A 50 6.04 12.92 -8.07
C TRP A 50 6.57 13.92 -7.05
N TYR A 51 5.68 14.80 -6.59
CA TYR A 51 5.99 15.88 -5.67
C TYR A 51 4.98 15.89 -4.53
N ARG A 52 5.25 16.66 -3.47
CA ARG A 52 4.29 16.96 -2.40
C ARG A 52 4.05 18.46 -2.30
N CYS A 53 2.80 18.81 -2.04
CA CYS A 53 2.47 20.17 -1.65
C CYS A 53 3.03 20.50 -0.24
N PRO A 54 2.97 21.76 0.20
CA PRO A 54 3.46 22.16 1.53
C PRO A 54 2.81 21.39 2.69
N ASN A 55 1.58 20.91 2.50
CA ASN A 55 0.84 20.11 3.49
C ASN A 55 1.07 18.59 3.35
N GLY A 56 1.90 18.14 2.41
CA GLY A 56 2.28 16.72 2.26
C GLY A 56 1.45 15.90 1.27
N HIS A 57 0.40 16.45 0.66
CA HIS A 57 -0.40 15.73 -0.34
C HIS A 57 0.40 15.50 -1.63
N PRO A 58 0.49 14.25 -2.11
CA PRO A 58 1.26 13.94 -3.31
C PRO A 58 0.54 14.40 -4.57
N TYR A 59 1.30 14.89 -5.55
CA TYR A 59 0.81 15.17 -6.88
C TYR A 59 1.81 14.72 -7.95
N TYR A 60 1.27 14.47 -9.14
CA TYR A 60 2.00 13.93 -10.27
C TYR A 60 2.26 15.02 -11.32
N VAL A 61 3.48 15.04 -11.87
CA VAL A 61 3.84 15.88 -13.02
C VAL A 61 4.26 14.97 -14.18
N ASP A 62 3.62 15.16 -15.32
CA ASP A 62 3.79 14.33 -16.50
C ASP A 62 4.96 14.78 -17.40
N MET A 63 5.02 14.22 -18.61
CA MET A 63 5.93 14.60 -19.69
C MET A 63 7.41 14.62 -19.27
N CYS A 64 7.96 15.82 -19.06
CA CYS A 64 9.37 16.03 -18.71
C CYS A 64 9.65 15.88 -17.21
N GLY A 65 8.61 15.68 -16.40
CA GLY A 65 8.70 15.45 -14.95
C GLY A 65 8.96 16.72 -14.12
N ARG A 66 9.16 17.89 -14.72
CA ARG A 66 9.36 19.16 -13.99
C ARG A 66 8.21 20.13 -14.24
N PRO A 67 7.71 20.81 -13.20
CA PRO A 67 6.50 21.62 -13.32
C PRO A 67 6.75 22.90 -14.11
N THR A 68 5.85 23.18 -15.05
CA THR A 68 5.84 24.40 -15.88
C THR A 68 4.61 25.27 -15.64
N GLU A 69 3.66 24.77 -14.85
CA GLU A 69 2.40 25.44 -14.53
C GLU A 69 2.16 25.46 -13.03
N LEU A 70 1.45 26.49 -12.59
CA LEU A 70 0.97 26.65 -11.21
C LEU A 70 -0.47 26.17 -11.13
N LEU A 71 -0.74 25.25 -10.21
CA LEU A 71 -2.06 24.71 -9.92
C LEU A 71 -2.37 24.78 -8.43
N GLN A 72 -3.58 24.38 -8.04
CA GLN A 72 -3.97 24.24 -6.63
C GLN A 72 -4.05 22.77 -6.25
N CYS A 73 -3.58 22.44 -5.05
CA CYS A 73 -3.71 21.10 -4.48
C CYS A 73 -5.20 20.72 -4.36
N ALA A 74 -5.58 19.55 -4.90
CA ALA A 74 -6.94 19.05 -4.88
C ALA A 74 -7.49 18.77 -3.46
N GLU A 75 -6.61 18.58 -2.47
CA GLU A 75 -7.00 18.27 -1.09
C GLU A 75 -7.01 19.51 -0.18
N CYS A 76 -5.97 20.36 -0.24
CA CYS A 76 -5.84 21.49 0.68
C CYS A 76 -5.86 22.89 0.02
N GLY A 77 -5.90 22.98 -1.30
CA GLY A 77 -5.95 24.25 -2.04
C GLY A 77 -4.64 25.07 -2.05
N GLN A 78 -3.58 24.60 -1.39
CA GLN A 78 -2.27 25.26 -1.43
C GLN A 78 -1.68 25.25 -2.86
N PRO A 79 -0.85 26.25 -3.23
CA PRO A 79 -0.23 26.29 -4.54
C PRO A 79 0.73 25.12 -4.74
N ILE A 80 0.65 24.50 -5.91
CA ILE A 80 1.50 23.38 -6.34
C ILE A 80 2.09 23.62 -7.72
N GLY A 81 3.15 22.90 -8.05
CA GLY A 81 3.80 22.99 -9.35
C GLY A 81 4.93 24.03 -9.37
N GLY A 82 4.96 24.86 -10.41
CA GLY A 82 6.13 25.68 -10.71
C GLY A 82 6.09 26.35 -12.08
N THR A 83 7.13 27.10 -12.44
CA THR A 83 7.26 27.77 -13.75
C THR A 83 8.66 27.58 -14.30
N ASP A 84 8.81 27.52 -15.63
CA ASP A 84 10.10 27.32 -16.30
C ASP A 84 10.87 26.09 -15.79
N HIS A 85 10.15 24.99 -15.54
CA HIS A 85 10.66 23.76 -14.93
C HIS A 85 11.18 23.92 -13.49
N ASN A 86 10.93 25.05 -12.83
CA ASN A 86 11.35 25.28 -11.45
C ASN A 86 10.18 25.03 -10.51
N LEU A 87 10.35 24.05 -9.63
CA LEU A 87 9.42 23.73 -8.55
C LEU A 87 9.29 24.95 -7.61
N LEU A 88 8.07 25.20 -7.13
CA LEU A 88 7.84 26.14 -6.04
C LEU A 88 8.66 25.75 -4.79
N ALA A 89 9.26 26.73 -4.13
CA ALA A 89 10.19 26.48 -3.02
C ALA A 89 9.56 25.79 -1.79
N ASP A 90 8.24 25.89 -1.63
CA ASP A 90 7.45 25.27 -0.57
C ASP A 90 6.93 23.87 -0.93
N ASN A 91 7.10 23.46 -2.19
CA ASN A 91 6.77 22.12 -2.67
C ASN A 91 8.02 21.21 -2.56
N VAL A 92 7.80 19.91 -2.41
CA VAL A 92 8.87 18.94 -2.14
C VAL A 92 8.95 17.92 -3.27
N ASP A 93 10.14 17.72 -3.84
CA ASP A 93 10.41 16.62 -4.78
C ASP A 93 10.51 15.29 -4.02
N ILE A 94 9.65 14.33 -4.34
CA ILE A 94 9.67 13.04 -3.67
C ILE A 94 10.89 12.27 -4.19
N GLY A 95 11.76 11.85 -3.27
CA GLY A 95 12.95 11.06 -3.58
C GLY A 95 14.14 11.88 -4.06
N ASP A 96 14.07 13.22 -4.03
CA ASP A 96 15.17 14.14 -4.39
C ASP A 96 15.89 13.74 -5.68
N VAL A 97 15.13 13.66 -6.78
CA VAL A 97 15.56 13.03 -8.03
C VAL A 97 16.55 13.94 -8.79
N GLY A 98 16.56 15.23 -8.47
CA GLY A 98 17.45 16.26 -9.02
C GLY A 98 16.86 17.06 -10.18
N ASP A 99 17.67 17.85 -10.88
CA ASP A 99 17.15 18.86 -11.83
C ASP A 99 17.02 18.42 -13.29
N ARG A 100 17.33 17.15 -13.61
CA ARG A 100 17.27 16.68 -15.00
C ARG A 100 15.82 16.42 -15.43
N LEU A 101 15.57 16.63 -16.72
CA LEU A 101 14.29 16.28 -17.36
C LEU A 101 14.18 14.77 -17.56
N TYR A 102 12.94 14.28 -17.64
CA TYR A 102 12.58 12.89 -17.90
C TYR A 102 13.05 11.89 -16.83
N GLN A 103 13.29 12.37 -15.62
CA GLN A 103 13.56 11.51 -14.48
C GLN A 103 12.26 11.03 -13.84
N THR A 104 12.28 9.81 -13.31
CA THR A 104 11.15 9.21 -12.61
C THR A 104 11.41 9.14 -11.11
N THR A 105 10.36 9.40 -10.33
CA THR A 105 10.42 9.22 -8.88
C THR A 105 10.24 7.75 -8.54
N THR A 106 11.12 7.21 -7.69
CA THR A 106 10.89 5.93 -7.04
C THR A 106 10.31 6.19 -5.66
N VAL A 107 9.02 5.92 -5.49
CA VAL A 107 8.37 6.02 -4.18
C VAL A 107 8.72 4.78 -3.36
N GLU A 108 9.06 4.96 -2.08
CA GLU A 108 9.20 3.87 -1.12
C GLU A 108 7.82 3.34 -0.70
N ASP A 109 7.66 2.02 -0.62
CA ASP A 109 6.41 1.42 -0.17
C ASP A 109 6.27 1.57 1.36
N THR A 110 5.35 2.43 1.78
CA THR A 110 5.06 2.68 3.20
C THR A 110 3.83 1.93 3.71
N SER A 111 3.39 0.88 2.99
CA SER A 111 2.24 0.06 3.38
C SER A 111 2.34 -0.41 4.83
N GLU A 112 1.25 -0.24 5.57
CA GLU A 112 1.16 -0.63 6.98
C GLU A 112 1.39 -2.14 7.15
N ARG A 113 2.21 -2.49 8.14
CA ARG A 113 2.50 -3.89 8.52
C ARG A 113 1.64 -4.32 9.70
N GLY A 114 1.54 -5.64 9.92
CA GLY A 114 0.62 -6.22 10.91
C GLY A 114 -0.83 -6.40 10.45
N TYR A 115 -1.57 -7.23 11.17
CA TYR A 115 -2.89 -7.69 10.72
C TYR A 115 -3.97 -6.60 10.79
N CYS A 116 -4.36 -6.06 9.64
CA CYS A 116 -5.41 -5.04 9.55
C CYS A 116 -6.81 -5.67 9.68
N LEU A 117 -7.28 -5.85 10.92
CA LEU A 117 -8.67 -6.17 11.20
C LEU A 117 -9.53 -4.91 11.11
N ARG A 118 -10.35 -4.83 10.07
CA ARG A 118 -11.50 -3.92 10.07
C ARG A 118 -12.62 -4.53 10.90
N CYS A 119 -13.35 -3.70 11.65
CA CYS A 119 -14.58 -4.13 12.30
C CYS A 119 -15.59 -4.62 11.26
N ALA A 120 -16.29 -5.71 11.56
CA ALA A 120 -17.22 -6.35 10.62
C ALA A 120 -18.35 -5.41 10.17
N ALA A 121 -18.79 -4.49 11.04
CA ALA A 121 -19.80 -3.48 10.71
C ALA A 121 -19.30 -2.45 9.68
N ASP A 122 -18.04 -2.01 9.80
CA ASP A 122 -17.44 -1.02 8.88
C ASP A 122 -17.18 -1.61 7.49
N GLU A 123 -16.94 -2.92 7.44
CA GLU A 123 -16.68 -3.62 6.18
C GLU A 123 -17.97 -3.89 5.39
N SER A 124 -19.06 -4.28 6.07
CA SER A 124 -20.34 -4.58 5.42
C SER A 124 -21.07 -3.33 4.92
N ALA A 125 -20.92 -2.19 5.61
CA ALA A 125 -21.57 -0.94 5.23
C ALA A 125 -20.82 -0.16 4.14
N ALA A 126 -19.47 -0.15 4.17
CA ALA A 126 -18.69 0.70 3.27
C ALA A 126 -18.33 0.03 1.93
N ASN A 127 -18.02 -1.28 1.92
CA ASN A 127 -17.67 -1.99 0.70
C ASN A 127 -17.96 -3.51 0.82
N PRO A 128 -19.14 -3.98 0.39
CA PRO A 128 -19.52 -5.38 0.48
C PRO A 128 -18.72 -6.31 -0.45
N TYR A 129 -17.95 -5.79 -1.42
CA TYR A 129 -17.16 -6.59 -2.36
C TYR A 129 -15.70 -6.13 -2.39
N PRO A 130 -14.96 -6.26 -1.27
CA PRO A 130 -13.58 -5.79 -1.22
C PRO A 130 -12.71 -6.65 -2.13
N THR A 131 -11.96 -5.99 -3.00
CA THR A 131 -10.86 -6.59 -3.75
C THR A 131 -9.55 -6.11 -3.15
N ALA A 132 -8.53 -6.96 -3.21
CA ALA A 132 -7.18 -6.60 -2.78
C ALA A 132 -6.21 -7.04 -3.88
N ARG A 133 -5.35 -6.14 -4.35
CA ARG A 133 -4.44 -6.40 -5.47
C ARG A 133 -5.22 -6.95 -6.68
N LYS A 134 -4.78 -8.09 -7.20
CA LYS A 134 -5.41 -8.84 -8.30
C LYS A 134 -6.42 -9.89 -7.84
N LEU A 135 -6.78 -9.92 -6.54
CA LEU A 135 -7.73 -10.87 -6.00
C LEU A 135 -9.17 -10.33 -6.08
N GLY A 136 -10.04 -11.12 -6.72
CA GLY A 136 -11.47 -10.87 -6.69
C GLY A 136 -12.07 -11.00 -5.27
N PRO A 137 -13.34 -10.60 -5.07
CA PRO A 137 -13.95 -10.54 -3.74
C PRO A 137 -13.99 -11.88 -3.00
N LEU A 138 -14.27 -12.98 -3.72
CA LEU A 138 -14.30 -14.33 -3.14
C LEU A 138 -12.92 -14.79 -2.67
N ALA A 139 -11.88 -14.54 -3.49
CA ALA A 139 -10.52 -14.93 -3.15
C ALA A 139 -9.98 -14.13 -1.96
N THR A 140 -10.29 -12.82 -1.91
CA THR A 140 -9.92 -11.94 -0.80
C THR A 140 -10.59 -12.35 0.51
N ARG A 141 -11.89 -12.68 0.47
CA ARG A 141 -12.61 -13.21 1.64
C ARG A 141 -12.10 -14.58 2.06
N GLY A 142 -11.80 -15.45 1.10
CA GLY A 142 -11.25 -16.78 1.35
C GLY A 142 -9.88 -16.74 2.04
N SER A 143 -8.96 -15.90 1.56
CA SER A 143 -7.64 -15.74 2.17
C SER A 143 -7.73 -15.20 3.59
N ARG A 144 -8.61 -14.21 3.82
CA ARG A 144 -8.87 -13.66 5.15
C ARG A 144 -9.49 -14.67 6.10
N LEU A 145 -10.46 -15.47 5.64
CA LEU A 145 -11.09 -16.53 6.42
C LEU A 145 -10.07 -17.57 6.86
N LEU A 146 -9.20 -18.01 5.94
CA LEU A 146 -8.15 -19.00 6.23
C LEU A 146 -7.14 -18.48 7.27
N LEU A 147 -6.71 -17.22 7.14
CA LEU A 147 -5.79 -16.60 8.08
C LEU A 147 -6.43 -16.43 9.47
N ASN A 148 -7.67 -15.94 9.54
CA ASN A 148 -8.42 -15.82 10.79
C ASN A 148 -8.64 -17.17 11.46
N ALA A 149 -9.03 -18.19 10.70
CA ALA A 149 -9.19 -19.53 11.24
C ALA A 149 -7.86 -20.08 11.79
N ALA A 150 -6.75 -19.84 11.10
CA ALA A 150 -5.43 -20.25 11.57
C ALA A 150 -5.04 -19.58 12.90
N LEU A 151 -5.22 -18.25 13.00
CA LEU A 151 -4.93 -17.48 14.21
C LEU A 151 -5.86 -17.87 15.37
N ALA A 152 -7.15 -18.07 15.11
CA ALA A 152 -8.12 -18.51 16.12
C ALA A 152 -7.80 -19.92 16.64
N MET A 153 -7.41 -20.85 15.77
CA MET A 153 -6.97 -22.19 16.19
C MET A 153 -5.69 -22.13 17.02
N SER A 154 -4.72 -21.26 16.66
CA SER A 154 -3.50 -21.07 17.45
C SER A 154 -3.81 -20.51 18.84
N ALA A 155 -4.72 -19.55 18.93
CA ALA A 155 -5.17 -18.97 20.20
C ALA A 155 -5.92 -20.00 21.07
N ALA A 156 -6.72 -20.88 20.48
CA ALA A 156 -7.46 -21.92 21.20
C ALA A 156 -6.59 -23.11 21.64
N ALA A 157 -5.41 -23.29 21.04
CA ALA A 157 -4.46 -24.35 21.36
C ALA A 157 -3.44 -23.96 22.46
N ARG A 158 -3.54 -22.75 22.99
CA ARG A 158 -2.74 -22.22 24.11
C ARG A 158 -3.61 -22.11 25.37
#